data_AF-A0A956KDY3-F1
#
_entry.id   AF-A0A956KDY3-F1
#
_cell.length_a   1.000
_cell.length_b   1.000
_cell.length_c   1.000
_cell.angle_alpha   90.00
_cell.angle_beta   90.00
_cell.angle_gamma   90.00
#
_symmetry.space_group_name_H-M   'P 1'
#
loop_
_entity.id
_entity.type
_entity.pdbx_description
1 polymer ?
#
loop_
_entity_poly.entity_id
_entity_poly.type
_entity_poly.pdbx_seq_one_letter_code
_entity_poly.pdbx_strand_id
1 'polypeptide(L)'
;MPSAAPEAATRRPPRRRAAARVMLVSTGALALYGGWATLVNWPHGADVALRAGATQGAMSFTFTALMSTLMEALFTACRPGWRRVAITCGLPLAGTVLLLVAAHALVGTPELLLTVLPSATIGSVFALVYTRALIIAERAAKGAA
;
A
#
# COMPACT_ATOMS: atom_id res chain seq x y z
N MET A 1 38.78 7.26 -30.64
CA MET A 1 38.50 6.26 -29.58
C MET A 1 37.11 6.54 -29.02
N PRO A 2 36.13 5.62 -29.13
CA PRO A 2 34.84 5.83 -28.51
C PRO A 2 34.96 5.65 -26.98
N SER A 3 34.69 6.73 -26.26
CA SER A 3 34.59 6.78 -24.80
C SER A 3 33.36 6.03 -24.35
N ALA A 4 33.54 4.82 -23.81
CA ALA A 4 32.48 4.09 -23.13
C ALA A 4 32.14 4.82 -21.82
N ALA A 5 30.99 5.50 -21.79
CA ALA A 5 30.43 6.01 -20.55
C ALA A 5 30.10 4.81 -19.63
N PRO A 6 30.42 4.86 -18.32
CA PRO A 6 30.09 3.78 -17.43
C PRO A 6 28.57 3.69 -17.30
N GLU A 7 28.05 2.54 -17.71
CA GLU A 7 26.67 2.10 -17.52
C GLU A 7 26.32 2.28 -16.04
N ALA A 8 25.54 3.32 -15.74
CA ALA A 8 25.10 3.63 -14.39
C ALA A 8 24.24 2.47 -13.89
N ALA A 9 24.89 1.53 -13.21
CA ALA A 9 24.29 0.35 -12.61
C ALA A 9 23.05 0.77 -11.81
N THR A 10 21.89 0.37 -12.32
CA THR A 10 20.59 0.55 -11.69
C THR A 10 20.55 -0.26 -10.40
N ARG A 11 21.17 0.25 -9.32
CA ARG A 11 21.17 -0.43 -8.02
C ARG A 11 19.76 -0.41 -7.45
N ARG A 12 18.99 -1.44 -7.77
CA ARG A 12 17.73 -1.76 -7.09
C ARG A 12 18.04 -1.88 -5.59
N PRO A 13 17.23 -1.29 -4.69
CA PRO A 13 17.40 -1.50 -3.26
C PRO A 13 17.34 -3.01 -2.95
N PRO A 14 18.09 -3.50 -1.96
CA PRO A 14 18.13 -4.93 -1.67
C PRO A 14 16.72 -5.43 -1.31
N ARG A 15 16.24 -6.45 -2.03
CA ARG A 15 14.88 -7.04 -1.92
C ARG A 15 14.43 -7.28 -0.47
N ARG A 16 15.37 -7.61 0.43
CA ARG A 16 15.14 -7.81 1.86
C ARG A 16 14.58 -6.58 2.58
N ARG A 17 15.04 -5.37 2.26
CA ARG A 17 14.56 -4.13 2.89
C ARG A 17 13.13 -3.77 2.46
N ALA A 18 12.80 -4.01 1.19
CA ALA A 18 11.45 -3.84 0.67
C ALA A 18 10.48 -4.81 1.35
N ALA A 19 10.83 -6.11 1.39
CA ALA A 19 10.02 -7.11 2.07
C ALA A 19 9.80 -6.78 3.56
N ALA A 20 10.84 -6.34 4.28
CA ALA A 20 10.71 -5.95 5.68
C ALA A 20 9.74 -4.77 5.88
N ARG A 21 9.80 -3.73 5.02
CA ARG A 21 8.85 -2.60 5.09
C ARG A 21 7.42 -3.05 4.81
N VAL A 22 7.21 -3.83 3.75
CA VAL A 22 5.89 -4.38 3.39
C VAL A 22 5.33 -5.19 4.56
N MET A 23 6.11 -6.10 5.13
CA MET A 23 5.65 -6.91 6.27
C MET A 23 5.35 -6.05 7.49
N LEU A 24 6.20 -5.06 7.81
CA LEU A 24 5.98 -4.17 8.94
C LEU A 24 4.64 -3.42 8.81
N VAL A 25 4.39 -2.80 7.66
CA VAL A 25 3.16 -2.02 7.45
C VAL A 25 1.92 -2.91 7.39
N SER A 26 2.00 -4.09 6.76
CA SER A 26 0.88 -5.03 6.67
C SER A 26 0.54 -5.68 8.00
N THR A 27 1.53 -6.07 8.80
CA THR A 27 1.30 -6.59 10.15
C THR A 27 0.75 -5.50 11.08
N GLY A 28 1.21 -4.24 10.92
CA GLY A 28 0.62 -3.11 11.61
C GLY A 28 -0.86 -2.91 11.27
N ALA A 29 -1.22 -3.00 9.98
CA ALA A 29 -2.61 -2.93 9.54
C ALA A 29 -3.46 -4.10 10.07
N LEU A 30 -2.91 -5.32 10.09
CA LEU A 30 -3.56 -6.50 10.68
C LEU A 30 -3.92 -6.25 12.14
N ALA A 31 -2.93 -5.84 12.95
CA ALA A 31 -3.12 -5.65 14.38
C ALA A 31 -4.10 -4.52 14.68
N LEU A 32 -3.97 -3.39 13.95
CA LEU A 32 -4.82 -2.22 14.16
C LEU A 32 -6.28 -2.52 13.82
N TYR A 33 -6.55 -2.99 12.59
CA TYR A 33 -7.93 -3.18 12.14
C TYR A 33 -8.56 -4.46 12.68
N GLY A 34 -7.79 -5.54 12.85
CA GLY A 34 -8.28 -6.76 13.49
C GLY A 34 -8.57 -6.53 14.97
N GLY A 35 -7.70 -5.79 15.68
CA GLY A 35 -7.92 -5.38 17.05
C GLY A 35 -9.16 -4.49 17.18
N TRP A 36 -9.29 -3.46 16.34
CA TRP A 36 -10.47 -2.58 16.32
C TRP A 36 -11.78 -3.35 16.08
N ALA A 37 -11.81 -4.23 15.07
CA ALA A 37 -12.99 -5.05 14.80
C ALA A 37 -13.33 -5.99 15.96
N THR A 38 -12.34 -6.58 16.61
CA THR A 38 -12.58 -7.41 17.81
C THR A 38 -13.18 -6.58 18.93
N LEU A 39 -12.60 -5.40 19.23
CA LEU A 39 -13.04 -4.54 20.34
C LEU A 39 -14.47 -4.03 20.14
N VAL A 40 -14.80 -3.53 18.94
CA VAL A 40 -16.13 -2.99 18.64
C VAL A 40 -17.20 -4.08 18.67
N ASN A 41 -16.86 -5.32 18.27
CA ASN A 41 -17.80 -6.44 18.25
C ASN A 41 -17.84 -7.25 19.55
N TRP A 42 -17.00 -6.95 20.54
CA TRP A 42 -16.94 -7.66 21.83
C TRP A 42 -18.29 -7.77 22.56
N PRO A 43 -19.16 -6.73 22.59
CA PRO A 43 -20.47 -6.82 23.22
C PRO A 43 -21.41 -7.87 22.60
N HIS A 44 -21.13 -8.33 21.38
CA HIS A 44 -21.91 -9.36 20.68
C HIS A 44 -21.43 -10.79 20.96
N GLY A 45 -20.48 -10.96 21.89
CA GLY A 45 -19.93 -12.25 22.29
C GLY A 45 -18.58 -12.56 21.65
N ALA A 46 -17.76 -13.34 22.37
CA ALA A 46 -16.38 -13.59 22.00
C ALA A 46 -16.21 -14.28 20.63
N ASP A 47 -17.07 -15.23 20.28
CA ASP A 47 -17.02 -15.91 18.96
C ASP A 47 -17.19 -14.91 17.80
N VAL A 48 -18.23 -14.08 17.87
CA VAL A 48 -18.53 -13.05 16.86
C VAL A 48 -17.38 -12.05 16.76
N ALA A 49 -16.89 -11.58 17.91
CA ALA A 49 -15.82 -10.60 17.98
C ALA A 49 -14.50 -11.11 17.37
N LEU A 50 -14.08 -12.34 17.73
CA LEU A 50 -12.85 -12.93 17.23
C LEU A 50 -12.92 -13.24 15.73
N ARG A 51 -14.07 -13.70 15.24
CA ARG A 51 -14.29 -13.91 13.80
C ARG A 51 -14.24 -12.60 13.02
N ALA A 52 -14.93 -11.56 13.50
CA ALA A 52 -14.86 -10.23 12.90
C ALA A 52 -13.43 -9.68 12.88
N GLY A 53 -12.72 -9.81 14.00
CA GLY A 53 -11.31 -9.41 14.13
C GLY A 53 -10.39 -10.14 13.17
N ALA A 54 -10.48 -11.47 13.09
CA ALA A 54 -9.67 -12.29 12.22
C ALA A 54 -9.93 -11.96 10.74
N THR A 55 -11.20 -11.87 10.34
CA THR A 55 -11.59 -11.53 8.97
C THR A 55 -11.10 -10.13 8.59
N GLN A 56 -11.37 -9.11 9.42
CA GLN A 56 -10.95 -7.74 9.15
C GLN A 56 -9.41 -7.60 9.13
N GLY A 57 -8.72 -8.23 10.08
CA GLY A 57 -7.26 -8.23 10.15
C GLY A 57 -6.62 -8.88 8.93
N ALA A 58 -7.12 -10.05 8.50
CA ALA A 58 -6.62 -10.75 7.32
C ALA A 58 -6.86 -9.97 6.03
N MET A 59 -8.03 -9.36 5.87
CA MET A 59 -8.33 -8.48 4.73
C MET A 59 -7.39 -7.27 4.70
N SER A 60 -7.20 -6.61 5.85
CA SER A 60 -6.32 -5.43 5.97
C SER A 60 -4.87 -5.78 5.66
N PHE A 61 -4.36 -6.87 6.23
CA PHE A 61 -3.01 -7.39 5.94
C PHE A 61 -2.80 -7.61 4.45
N THR A 62 -3.72 -8.36 3.83
CA THR A 62 -3.62 -8.79 2.43
C THR A 62 -3.64 -7.58 1.50
N PHE A 63 -4.58 -6.65 1.74
CA PHE A 63 -4.70 -5.44 0.94
C PHE A 63 -3.46 -4.56 1.07
N THR A 64 -3.01 -4.30 2.30
CA THR A 64 -1.80 -3.50 2.54
C THR A 64 -0.54 -4.16 1.95
N ALA A 65 -0.43 -5.49 2.02
CA ALA A 65 0.71 -6.23 1.47
C ALA A 65 0.78 -6.12 -0.05
N LEU A 66 -0.36 -6.33 -0.72
CA LEU A 66 -0.46 -6.22 -2.17
C LEU A 66 -0.14 -4.80 -2.63
N MET A 67 -0.76 -3.81 -2.00
CA MET A 67 -0.58 -2.39 -2.31
C MET A 67 0.88 -1.97 -2.13
N SER A 68 1.47 -2.25 -0.96
CA SER A 68 2.85 -1.86 -0.64
C SER A 68 3.86 -2.56 -1.56
N THR A 69 3.62 -3.83 -1.90
CA THR A 69 4.47 -4.57 -2.85
C THR A 69 4.45 -3.95 -4.25
N LEU A 70 3.24 -3.62 -4.74
CA LEU A 70 3.09 -2.94 -6.03
C LEU A 70 3.79 -1.57 -6.03
N MET A 71 3.63 -0.81 -4.95
CA MET A 71 4.29 0.49 -4.80
C MET A 71 5.82 0.37 -4.80
N GLU A 72 6.40 -0.58 -4.08
CA GLU A 72 7.84 -0.87 -4.09
C GLU A 72 8.33 -1.24 -5.50
N ALA A 73 7.59 -2.09 -6.22
CA ALA A 73 7.91 -2.50 -7.58
C ALA A 73 7.88 -1.30 -8.55
N LEU A 74 6.84 -0.48 -8.50
CA LEU A 74 6.72 0.70 -9.36
C LEU A 74 7.76 1.77 -9.04
N PHE A 75 8.03 2.01 -7.75
CA PHE A 75 9.02 2.98 -7.32
C PHE A 75 10.43 2.61 -7.79
N THR A 76 10.77 1.33 -7.78
CA THR A 76 12.08 0.82 -8.23
C THR A 76 12.19 0.72 -9.76
N ALA A 77 11.07 0.50 -10.46
CA ALA A 77 11.04 0.47 -11.92
C ALA A 77 11.14 1.87 -12.56
N CYS A 78 10.69 2.92 -11.85
CA CYS A 78 10.67 4.28 -12.37
C CYS A 78 11.98 5.05 -12.07
N ARG A 79 12.43 5.86 -13.04
CA ARG A 79 13.55 6.79 -12.81
C ARG A 79 13.18 7.87 -11.80
N PRO A 80 14.13 8.37 -10.99
CA PRO A 80 13.87 9.47 -10.06
C PRO A 80 13.26 10.70 -10.74
N GLY A 81 12.23 11.29 -10.12
CA GLY A 81 11.52 12.47 -10.63
C GLY A 81 10.04 12.47 -10.25
N TRP A 82 9.32 13.50 -10.67
CA TRP A 82 7.88 13.64 -10.39
C TRP A 82 7.04 12.50 -10.98
N ARG A 83 7.42 12.00 -12.16
CA ARG A 83 6.74 10.87 -12.82
C ARG A 83 6.74 9.60 -11.97
N ARG A 84 7.85 9.32 -11.25
CA ARG A 84 7.91 8.19 -10.32
C ARG A 84 6.88 8.32 -9.21
N VAL A 85 6.76 9.51 -8.62
CA VAL A 85 5.75 9.77 -7.57
C VAL A 85 4.34 9.58 -8.12
N ALA A 86 4.05 10.16 -9.28
CA ALA A 86 2.75 10.04 -9.93
C ALA A 86 2.38 8.58 -10.25
N ILE A 87 3.33 7.77 -10.76
CA ILE A 87 3.09 6.36 -11.07
C ILE A 87 2.94 5.52 -9.80
N THR A 88 3.86 5.67 -8.83
CA THR A 88 3.83 4.91 -7.57
C THR A 88 2.59 5.20 -6.75
N CYS A 89 2.06 6.44 -6.78
CA CYS A 89 0.81 6.76 -6.08
C CYS A 89 -0.43 6.46 -6.93
N GLY A 90 -0.43 6.90 -8.18
CA GLY A 90 -1.62 6.93 -9.02
C GLY A 90 -2.06 5.56 -9.50
N LEU A 91 -1.14 4.70 -9.94
CA LEU A 91 -1.51 3.41 -10.50
C LEU A 91 -2.14 2.46 -9.46
N PRO A 92 -1.56 2.29 -8.26
CA PRO A 92 -2.16 1.45 -7.23
C PRO A 92 -3.49 2.01 -6.70
N LEU A 93 -3.59 3.33 -6.58
CA LEU A 93 -4.84 4.01 -6.18
C LEU A 93 -5.94 3.82 -7.24
N ALA A 94 -5.62 4.02 -8.51
CA ALA A 94 -6.57 3.81 -9.61
C ALA A 94 -7.06 2.36 -9.66
N GLY A 95 -6.17 1.39 -9.48
CA GLY A 95 -6.54 -0.03 -9.39
C GLY A 95 -7.49 -0.31 -8.21
N THR A 96 -7.21 0.27 -7.04
CA THR A 96 -8.08 0.15 -5.86
C THR A 96 -9.45 0.75 -6.11
N VAL A 97 -9.52 1.98 -6.62
CA VAL A 97 -10.78 2.66 -6.91
C VAL A 97 -11.59 1.89 -7.96
N LEU A 98 -10.94 1.40 -9.01
CA LEU A 98 -11.59 0.61 -10.05
C LEU A 98 -12.21 -0.68 -9.48
N LEU A 99 -11.46 -1.42 -8.65
CA LEU A 99 -11.95 -2.63 -7.98
C LEU A 99 -13.14 -2.34 -7.06
N LEU A 100 -13.08 -1.26 -6.28
CA LEU A 100 -14.17 -0.85 -5.39
C LEU A 100 -15.41 -0.45 -6.18
N VAL A 101 -15.26 0.39 -7.21
CA VAL A 101 -16.37 0.79 -8.09
C VAL A 101 -17.00 -0.44 -8.75
N ALA A 102 -16.19 -1.36 -9.28
CA ALA A 102 -16.69 -2.58 -9.90
C ALA A 102 -17.45 -3.47 -8.91
N ALA A 103 -16.91 -3.69 -7.71
CA ALA A 103 -17.58 -4.49 -6.68
C ALA A 103 -18.92 -3.86 -6.25
N HIS A 104 -18.95 -2.55 -6.00
CA HIS A 104 -20.17 -1.85 -5.61
C HIS A 104 -21.21 -1.76 -6.74
N ALA A 105 -20.77 -1.61 -7.99
CA ALA A 105 -21.64 -1.67 -9.17
C ALA A 105 -22.31 -3.04 -9.31
N LEU A 106 -21.55 -4.13 -9.11
CA LEU A 106 -22.07 -5.51 -9.20
C LEU A 106 -23.13 -5.81 -8.12
N VAL A 107 -23.00 -5.20 -6.94
CA VAL A 107 -23.97 -5.37 -5.83
C VAL A 107 -25.12 -4.37 -5.93
N GLY A 108 -25.11 -3.47 -6.92
CA GLY A 108 -26.18 -2.48 -7.12
C GLY A 108 -26.22 -1.39 -6.05
N THR A 109 -25.07 -0.98 -5.53
CA THR A 109 -24.98 0.08 -4.51
C THR A 109 -25.50 1.41 -5.09
N PRO A 110 -26.55 2.03 -4.54
CA PRO A 110 -27.15 3.23 -5.15
C PRO A 110 -26.20 4.43 -5.23
N GLU A 111 -25.50 4.72 -4.14
CA GLU A 111 -24.61 5.88 -4.01
C GLU A 111 -23.13 5.48 -4.17
N LEU A 112 -22.73 5.06 -5.38
CA LEU A 112 -21.38 4.54 -5.64
C LEU A 112 -20.27 5.52 -5.23
N LEU A 113 -20.39 6.79 -5.63
CA LEU A 113 -19.33 7.77 -5.40
C LEU A 113 -19.10 7.96 -3.90
N LEU A 114 -20.18 8.20 -3.14
CA LEU A 114 -20.11 8.39 -1.68
C LEU A 114 -19.61 7.13 -0.97
N THR A 115 -19.90 5.95 -1.50
CA THR A 115 -19.45 4.68 -0.92
C THR A 115 -17.94 4.46 -1.12
N VAL A 116 -17.40 4.82 -2.28
CA VAL A 116 -15.98 4.60 -2.62
C VAL A 116 -15.07 5.71 -2.09
N LEU A 117 -15.60 6.94 -1.97
CA LEU A 117 -14.83 8.13 -1.57
C LEU A 117 -13.99 7.93 -0.29
N PRO A 118 -14.53 7.42 0.84
CA PRO A 118 -13.74 7.25 2.06
C PRO A 118 -12.52 6.35 1.86
N SER A 119 -12.71 5.20 1.20
CA SER A 119 -11.64 4.26 0.89
C SER A 119 -10.62 4.87 -0.09
N ALA A 120 -11.08 5.62 -1.09
CA ALA A 120 -10.20 6.33 -2.01
C ALA A 120 -9.37 7.41 -1.31
N THR A 121 -9.95 8.16 -0.37
CA THR A 121 -9.26 9.18 0.42
C THR A 121 -8.17 8.55 1.29
N ILE A 122 -8.50 7.50 2.05
CA ILE A 122 -7.53 6.79 2.89
C ILE A 122 -6.42 6.18 2.03
N GLY A 123 -6.78 5.53 0.90
CA GLY A 123 -5.81 4.98 -0.04
C GLY A 123 -4.87 6.03 -0.64
N SER A 124 -5.39 7.23 -0.92
CA SER A 124 -4.60 8.36 -1.42
C SER A 124 -3.57 8.84 -0.40
N VAL A 125 -4.00 9.04 0.85
CA VAL A 125 -3.12 9.44 1.95
C VAL A 125 -2.04 8.38 2.18
N PHE A 126 -2.44 7.11 2.23
CA PHE A 126 -1.51 5.99 2.38
C PHE A 126 -0.46 5.99 1.26
N ALA A 127 -0.88 6.12 0.00
CA ALA A 127 0.02 6.09 -1.15
C ALA A 127 1.04 7.24 -1.11
N LEU A 128 0.61 8.44 -0.74
CA LEU A 128 1.49 9.60 -0.60
C LEU A 128 2.50 9.41 0.54
N VAL A 129 2.04 8.99 1.72
CA VAL A 129 2.88 8.77 2.90
C VAL A 129 3.91 7.67 2.64
N TYR A 130 3.49 6.54 2.08
CA TYR A 130 4.38 5.41 1.80
C TYR A 130 5.42 5.79 0.73
N THR A 131 5.01 6.47 -0.35
CA THR A 131 5.96 6.95 -1.39
C THR A 131 6.96 7.94 -0.81
N ARG A 132 6.52 8.84 0.07
CA ARG A 132 7.43 9.77 0.78
C ARG A 132 8.42 9.00 1.66
N ALA A 133 7.99 7.97 2.37
CA ALA A 133 8.87 7.12 3.16
C ALA A 133 9.92 6.40 2.29
N LEU A 134 9.55 5.94 1.08
CA LEU A 134 10.50 5.36 0.12
C LEU A 134 11.55 6.38 -0.35
N ILE A 135 11.16 7.62 -0.63
CA ILE A 135 12.09 8.69 -1.01
C ILE A 135 13.08 8.97 0.12
N ILE A 136 12.60 9.05 1.36
CA ILE A 136 13.46 9.28 2.54
C ILE A 136 14.45 8.12 2.71
N ALA A 137 13.96 6.87 2.62
CA ALA A 137 14.81 5.69 2.73
C ALA A 137 15.87 5.61 1.61
N GLU A 138 15.52 5.96 0.38
CA GLU A 138 16.46 6.04 -0.76
C GLU A 138 17.55 7.09 -0.50
N ARG A 139 17.18 8.28 -0.01
CA ARG A 139 18.13 9.36 0.31
C ARG A 139 19.08 8.98 1.45
N ALA A 140 18.56 8.39 2.53
CA ALA A 140 19.37 7.92 3.64
C ALA A 140 20.38 6.85 3.20
N ALA A 141 19.99 5.93 2.32
CA ALA A 141 20.89 4.92 1.77
C ALA A 141 21.99 5.50 0.88
N LYS A 142 21.73 6.61 0.16
CA LYS A 142 22.73 7.32 -0.67
C LYS A 142 23.70 8.16 0.16
N GLY A 143 23.27 8.72 1.29
CA GLY A 143 24.14 9.48 2.18
C GLY A 143 25.05 8.62 3.06
N ALA A 144 24.77 7.32 3.18
CA ALA A 144 25.56 6.37 3.97
C ALA A 144 26.56 5.54 3.12
N ALA A 145 26.63 5.78 1.80
CA ALA A 145 27.48 5.07 0.85
C ALA A 145 28.52 6.03 0.26
#